data_AF-A0A495Z4F5-F1
#
_entry.id   AF-A0A495Z4F5-F1
#
_cell.length_a   1.000
_cell.length_b   1.000
_cell.length_c   1.000
_cell.angle_alpha   90.00
_cell.angle_beta   90.00
_cell.angle_gamma   90.00
#
_symmetry.space_group_name_H-M   'P 1'
#
loop_
_entity.id
_entity.type
_entity.pdbx_description
1 polymer ?
#
loop_
_entity_poly.entity_id
_entity_poly.type
_entity_poly.pdbx_seq_one_letter_code
_entity_poly.pdbx_strand_id
1 'polypeptide(L)'
;MKISKKRLYLILGCVLVFYAVLAIAPAFAQDMTEAEYRPFPVIGSRTAAWIAAQLHLLFGSFILGVPMFAVIIEFIGWKTKDERYDRMAQEFIKLCMGAFSTTALLGGVLVFILIWCYPKVMSKLSGIFGPTMIFYVILFFGETFTLYLYSYGWDKMQGRHKGWHLFLGVLLNVWGTAIMFVSNSWLTYQTSPATQHGVVSEGRRKSWIQEKLAADPALTPETAMEGVTSHTMVPLHNEATGEFMGTVWDAVNNFTWMPVNIHRLIGNIAFGGSIVAAYAAFRFLVAKTKEDKAHYDWMGYTGNFIALCGLIPLPFAGYWLGREIYMFNNTMGINMMGSLFSWLFIIQAVMIGVLFIGANYYLWSGMGRIDGAEIYARYRPWMIIAIIVSVAIWMTPRTLSKISTASELSAMGGANHPHLGFFGLMTAKNTAVNIVILTTFLSFLFYRRSGKTPTASWRKVGNITISAICFFGVVAIVVIGIVGFSVRTEFRVDVLTPWQVVIALVVMFAVTVLDVFMYRRAQTSGTIKWGEMTDRSQYVLILLAITFTSLMGLMGYARSGLREQWHVFGVMPDTSPDAFTPPLSEAVNMVAIIMVVFFALVGFIFWLGLWGEKKKQASAAVADAAVTAEGDD
;
A
#
# COMPACT_ATOMS: atom_id res chain seq x y z
N MET A 1 25.69 37.95 -14.58
CA MET A 1 24.76 37.56 -13.49
C MET A 1 25.48 37.72 -12.15
N LYS A 2 25.20 38.78 -11.36
CA LYS A 2 25.89 39.04 -10.08
C LYS A 2 25.33 38.09 -9.00
N ILE A 3 26.09 37.04 -8.65
CA ILE A 3 25.75 36.14 -7.54
C ILE A 3 25.88 36.95 -6.24
N SER A 4 24.83 36.97 -5.40
CA SER A 4 24.87 37.71 -4.14
C SER A 4 25.87 37.07 -3.18
N LYS A 5 26.58 37.88 -2.38
CA LYS A 5 27.59 37.41 -1.41
C LYS A 5 27.05 36.29 -0.51
N LYS A 6 25.78 36.36 -0.09
CA LYS A 6 25.11 35.29 0.68
C LYS A 6 24.99 33.96 -0.07
N ARG A 7 24.64 33.99 -1.36
CA ARG A 7 24.60 32.78 -2.20
C ARG A 7 25.99 32.21 -2.45
N LEU A 8 26.99 33.09 -2.61
CA LEU A 8 28.38 32.69 -2.77
C LEU A 8 28.91 32.00 -1.51
N TYR A 9 28.65 32.55 -0.31
CA TYR A 9 29.04 31.91 0.96
C TYR A 9 28.31 30.59 1.21
N LEU A 10 27.03 30.48 0.82
CA LEU A 10 26.29 29.23 0.92
C LEU A 10 26.88 28.16 0.00
N ILE A 11 27.19 28.51 -1.26
CA ILE A 11 27.81 27.61 -2.22
C ILE A 11 29.21 27.21 -1.74
N LEU A 12 30.02 28.15 -1.27
CA LEU A 12 31.34 27.88 -0.70
C LEU A 12 31.26 27.01 0.55
N GLY A 13 30.28 27.22 1.42
CA GLY A 13 30.02 26.38 2.59
C GLY A 13 29.65 24.94 2.20
N CYS A 14 28.75 24.78 1.23
CA CYS A 14 28.38 23.45 0.72
C CYS A 14 29.55 22.76 0.02
N VAL A 15 30.36 23.51 -0.76
CA VAL A 15 31.56 22.99 -1.43
C VAL A 15 32.62 22.61 -0.41
N LEU A 16 32.85 23.41 0.63
CA LEU A 16 33.79 23.09 1.70
C LEU A 16 33.36 21.89 2.53
N VAL A 17 32.07 21.74 2.84
CA VAL A 17 31.53 20.55 3.50
C VAL A 17 31.67 19.33 2.60
N PHE A 18 31.35 19.46 1.30
CA PHE A 18 31.51 18.38 0.32
C PHE A 18 32.99 17.98 0.14
N TYR A 19 33.91 18.95 0.14
CA TYR A 19 35.34 18.71 0.04
C TYR A 19 35.90 18.12 1.34
N ALA A 20 35.42 18.55 2.51
CA ALA A 20 35.75 17.94 3.78
C ALA A 20 35.28 16.49 3.83
N VAL A 21 34.04 16.19 3.41
CA VAL A 21 33.52 14.82 3.30
C VAL A 21 34.36 13.99 2.33
N LEU A 22 34.75 14.55 1.17
CA LEU A 22 35.63 13.88 0.20
C LEU A 22 37.08 13.70 0.69
N ALA A 23 37.58 14.60 1.54
CA ALA A 23 38.96 14.54 2.07
C ALA A 23 39.10 13.57 3.25
N ILE A 24 38.02 13.31 3.99
CA ILE A 24 38.01 12.34 5.11
C ILE A 24 37.57 10.94 4.61
N ALA A 25 36.87 10.86 3.47
CA ALA A 25 36.47 9.60 2.85
C ALA A 25 37.61 8.58 2.64
N PRO A 26 38.84 8.96 2.23
CA PRO A 26 39.96 8.02 2.06
C PRO A 26 40.50 7.49 3.39
N ALA A 27 40.48 8.30 4.46
CA ALA A 27 40.90 7.88 5.80
C ALA A 27 39.92 6.88 6.42
N PHE A 28 38.62 6.99 6.09
CA PHE A 28 37.61 5.95 6.38
C PHE A 28 37.62 4.81 5.36
N ALA A 29 38.31 4.97 4.21
CA ALA A 29 38.38 3.96 3.16
C ALA A 29 39.44 2.89 3.40
N GLN A 30 40.49 3.21 4.16
CA GLN A 30 41.61 2.31 4.40
C GLN A 30 41.25 1.10 5.28
N ASP A 31 40.19 1.20 6.08
CA ASP A 31 39.61 0.09 6.87
C ASP A 31 38.46 -0.64 6.14
N MET A 32 38.18 -0.32 4.87
CA MET A 32 36.99 -0.83 4.15
C MET A 32 37.03 -2.33 3.77
N THR A 33 38.16 -3.01 3.90
CA THR A 33 38.37 -4.30 3.22
C THR A 33 38.07 -5.56 4.04
N GLU A 34 37.88 -5.49 5.37
CA GLU A 34 37.77 -6.73 6.18
C GLU A 34 36.44 -6.97 6.91
N ALA A 35 35.64 -5.95 7.22
CA ALA A 35 34.44 -6.13 8.03
C ALA A 35 33.21 -6.59 7.23
N GLU A 36 32.66 -7.76 7.56
CA GLU A 36 31.41 -8.29 6.94
C GLU A 36 30.19 -7.38 7.20
N TYR A 37 30.15 -6.75 8.38
CA TYR A 37 29.14 -5.78 8.81
C TYR A 37 29.83 -4.61 9.48
N ARG A 38 29.28 -3.41 9.31
CA ARG A 38 29.80 -2.19 9.96
C ARG A 38 28.76 -1.57 10.86
N PRO A 39 29.10 -1.22 12.12
CA PRO A 39 28.16 -0.60 13.04
C PRO A 39 27.84 0.84 12.60
N PHE A 40 26.55 1.21 12.64
CA PHE A 40 26.13 2.59 12.52
C PHE A 40 26.24 3.29 13.90
N PRO A 41 26.80 4.52 13.97
CA PRO A 41 27.01 5.19 15.25
C PRO A 41 25.72 5.35 16.07
N VAL A 42 25.82 5.12 17.39
CA VAL A 42 24.79 5.37 18.42
C VAL A 42 23.54 4.48 18.34
N ILE A 43 22.86 4.43 17.20
CA ILE A 43 21.53 3.80 17.07
C ILE A 43 21.56 2.37 16.52
N GLY A 44 22.72 1.90 16.04
CA GLY A 44 22.90 0.58 15.44
C GLY A 44 22.48 0.49 13.97
N SER A 45 23.07 -0.46 13.25
CA SER A 45 22.97 -0.57 11.78
C SER A 45 21.56 -0.94 11.33
N ARG A 46 20.93 -1.87 12.04
CA ARG A 46 19.56 -2.32 11.74
C ARG A 46 18.55 -1.20 11.94
N THR A 47 18.65 -0.45 13.04
CA THR A 47 17.75 0.68 13.33
C THR A 47 17.91 1.79 12.30
N ALA A 48 19.15 2.12 11.93
CA ALA A 48 19.43 3.12 10.90
C ALA A 48 18.82 2.70 9.54
N ALA A 49 19.03 1.45 9.13
CA ALA A 49 18.44 0.89 7.91
C ALA A 49 16.91 0.87 7.97
N TRP A 50 16.31 0.51 9.11
CA TRP A 50 14.86 0.50 9.30
C TRP A 50 14.27 1.90 9.12
N ILE A 51 14.78 2.90 9.86
CA ILE A 51 14.26 4.28 9.78
C ILE A 51 14.35 4.80 8.34
N ALA A 52 15.50 4.64 7.69
CA ALA A 52 15.69 5.08 6.31
C ALA A 52 14.76 4.35 5.33
N ALA A 53 14.67 3.02 5.43
CA ALA A 53 13.85 2.19 4.54
C ALA A 53 12.36 2.48 4.68
N GLN A 54 11.86 2.61 5.91
CA GLN A 54 10.44 2.86 6.15
C GLN A 54 10.04 4.27 5.75
N LEU A 55 10.85 5.30 6.06
CA LEU A 55 10.58 6.66 5.59
C LEU A 55 10.59 6.72 4.06
N HIS A 56 11.59 6.12 3.41
CA HIS A 56 11.66 6.04 1.96
C HIS A 56 10.43 5.32 1.38
N LEU A 57 10.01 4.21 1.99
CA LEU A 57 8.85 3.43 1.53
C LEU A 57 7.54 4.22 1.66
N LEU A 58 7.32 4.94 2.75
CA LEU A 58 6.12 5.75 2.96
C LEU A 58 6.01 6.84 1.87
N PHE A 59 7.10 7.57 1.64
CA PHE A 59 7.13 8.59 0.60
C PHE A 59 7.07 8.02 -0.83
N GLY A 60 7.77 6.92 -1.10
CA GLY A 60 7.71 6.23 -2.39
C GLY A 60 6.30 5.72 -2.70
N SER A 61 5.58 5.20 -1.69
CA SER A 61 4.19 4.75 -1.87
C SER A 61 3.24 5.90 -2.16
N PHE A 62 3.48 7.07 -1.57
CA PHE A 62 2.73 8.30 -1.89
C PHE A 62 2.96 8.75 -3.35
N ILE A 63 4.21 8.77 -3.81
CA ILE A 63 4.56 9.14 -5.20
C ILE A 63 4.06 8.14 -6.22
N LEU A 64 3.98 6.86 -5.87
CA LEU A 64 3.40 5.86 -6.75
C LEU A 64 1.88 5.96 -6.80
N GLY A 65 1.22 6.19 -5.66
CA GLY A 65 -0.24 6.20 -5.58
C GLY A 65 -0.87 7.42 -6.24
N VAL A 66 -0.37 8.63 -5.95
CA VAL A 66 -1.02 9.90 -6.34
C VAL A 66 -1.15 10.10 -7.85
N PRO A 67 -0.09 9.89 -8.66
CA PRO A 67 -0.16 10.05 -10.11
C PRO A 67 -1.15 9.10 -10.79
N MET A 68 -1.42 7.92 -10.21
CA MET A 68 -2.33 6.93 -10.81
C MET A 68 -3.75 7.47 -10.92
N PHE A 69 -4.21 8.18 -9.89
CA PHE A 69 -5.54 8.78 -9.91
C PHE A 69 -5.54 10.22 -10.40
N ALA A 70 -4.43 10.96 -10.29
CA ALA A 70 -4.34 12.31 -10.86
C ALA A 70 -4.59 12.29 -12.38
N VAL A 71 -4.00 11.34 -13.12
CA VAL A 71 -4.24 11.22 -14.57
C VAL A 71 -5.69 10.82 -14.90
N ILE A 72 -6.32 10.00 -14.06
CA ILE A 72 -7.73 9.59 -14.22
C ILE A 72 -8.65 10.80 -13.99
N ILE A 73 -8.41 11.56 -12.92
CA ILE A 73 -9.16 12.77 -12.58
C ILE A 73 -8.99 13.81 -13.70
N GLU A 74 -7.77 14.01 -14.18
CA GLU A 74 -7.48 14.92 -15.28
C GLU A 74 -8.21 14.51 -16.57
N PHE A 75 -8.20 13.22 -16.92
CA PHE A 75 -8.94 12.68 -18.06
C PHE A 75 -10.45 12.92 -17.91
N ILE A 76 -11.00 12.71 -16.71
CA ILE A 76 -12.41 13.00 -16.42
C ILE A 76 -12.67 14.50 -16.63
N GLY A 77 -11.86 15.38 -16.05
CA GLY A 77 -11.99 16.83 -16.22
C GLY A 77 -11.92 17.29 -17.67
N TRP A 78 -11.02 16.72 -18.46
CA TRP A 78 -10.93 17.00 -19.89
C TRP A 78 -12.19 16.55 -20.65
N LYS A 79 -12.72 15.37 -20.33
CA LYS A 79 -13.90 14.81 -21.01
C LYS A 79 -15.20 15.49 -20.59
N THR A 80 -15.34 15.87 -19.33
CA THR A 80 -16.54 16.53 -18.78
C THR A 80 -16.50 18.06 -18.93
N LYS A 81 -15.33 18.63 -19.22
CA LYS A 81 -15.06 20.08 -19.22
C LYS A 81 -15.35 20.76 -17.87
N ASP A 82 -15.23 19.99 -16.78
CA ASP A 82 -15.42 20.50 -15.42
C ASP A 82 -14.06 20.84 -14.80
N GLU A 83 -13.81 22.14 -14.63
CA GLU A 83 -12.54 22.68 -14.15
C GLU A 83 -12.16 22.21 -12.74
N ARG A 84 -13.13 21.76 -11.93
CA ARG A 84 -12.85 21.27 -10.58
C ARG A 84 -11.92 20.05 -10.61
N TYR A 85 -12.13 19.15 -11.58
CA TYR A 85 -11.29 17.97 -11.75
C TYR A 85 -9.89 18.34 -12.22
N ASP A 86 -9.75 19.23 -13.20
CA ASP A 86 -8.42 19.65 -13.67
C ASP A 86 -7.63 20.36 -12.55
N ARG A 87 -8.28 21.27 -11.81
CA ARG A 87 -7.69 21.95 -10.64
C ARG A 87 -7.21 20.96 -9.58
N MET A 88 -8.05 20.00 -9.21
CA MET A 88 -7.69 18.98 -8.21
C MET A 88 -6.56 18.07 -8.68
N ALA A 89 -6.58 17.63 -9.94
CA ALA A 89 -5.48 16.83 -10.50
C ALA A 89 -4.15 17.61 -10.50
N GLN A 90 -4.20 18.91 -10.85
CA GLN A 90 -3.02 19.77 -10.82
C GLN A 90 -2.49 19.93 -9.38
N GLU A 91 -3.36 20.13 -8.39
CA GLU A 91 -2.98 20.18 -6.98
C GLU A 91 -2.30 18.88 -6.54
N PHE A 92 -2.83 17.72 -6.92
CA PHE A 92 -2.24 16.42 -6.57
C PHE A 92 -0.82 16.26 -7.11
N ILE A 93 -0.59 16.66 -8.36
CA ILE A 93 0.73 16.58 -8.99
C ILE A 93 1.71 17.59 -8.40
N LYS A 94 1.26 18.79 -8.05
CA LYS A 94 2.08 19.76 -7.30
C LYS A 94 2.52 19.20 -5.94
N LEU A 95 1.63 18.53 -5.21
CA LEU A 95 1.96 17.85 -3.95
C LEU A 95 2.98 16.72 -4.17
N CYS A 96 2.80 15.94 -5.24
CA CYS A 96 3.72 14.87 -5.61
C CYS A 96 5.14 15.38 -5.91
N MET A 97 5.27 16.51 -6.62
CA MET A 97 6.56 17.16 -6.89
C MET A 97 7.32 17.54 -5.62
N GLY A 98 6.63 18.07 -4.61
CA GLY A 98 7.25 18.41 -3.33
C GLY A 98 7.74 17.19 -2.55
N ALA A 99 7.05 16.05 -2.68
CA ALA A 99 7.46 14.79 -2.06
C ALA A 99 8.57 14.06 -2.84
N PHE A 100 8.69 14.28 -4.15
CA PHE A 100 9.63 13.59 -5.02
C PHE A 100 11.09 13.76 -4.60
N SER A 101 11.51 15.01 -4.34
CA SER A 101 12.88 15.30 -3.89
C SER A 101 13.21 14.64 -2.55
N THR A 102 12.27 14.66 -1.61
CA THR A 102 12.43 14.03 -0.28
C THR A 102 12.59 12.53 -0.41
N THR A 103 11.85 11.92 -1.34
CA THR A 103 11.93 10.47 -1.59
C THR A 103 13.26 10.06 -2.19
N ALA A 104 13.75 10.80 -3.18
CA ALA A 104 15.06 10.57 -3.79
C ALA A 104 16.19 10.74 -2.76
N LEU A 105 16.11 11.76 -1.91
CA LEU A 105 17.05 11.97 -0.81
C LEU A 105 17.06 10.78 0.16
N LEU A 106 15.89 10.36 0.65
CA LEU A 106 15.75 9.23 1.55
C LEU A 106 16.21 7.91 0.91
N GLY A 107 16.00 7.74 -0.40
CA GLY A 107 16.49 6.60 -1.17
C GLY A 107 18.02 6.58 -1.27
N GLY A 108 18.65 7.73 -1.54
CA GLY A 108 20.11 7.86 -1.52
C GLY A 108 20.70 7.59 -0.13
N VAL A 109 20.07 8.09 0.92
CA VAL A 109 20.45 7.81 2.32
C VAL A 109 20.33 6.31 2.62
N LEU A 110 19.23 5.66 2.21
CA LEU A 110 19.05 4.22 2.38
C LEU A 110 20.14 3.42 1.67
N VAL A 111 20.42 3.71 0.40
CA VAL A 111 21.48 3.02 -0.36
C VAL A 111 22.84 3.20 0.29
N PHE A 112 23.16 4.42 0.75
CA PHE A 112 24.40 4.69 1.48
C PHE A 112 24.51 3.83 2.75
N ILE A 113 23.45 3.78 3.56
CA ILE A 113 23.41 2.96 4.78
C ILE A 113 23.60 1.47 4.43
N LEU A 114 22.95 0.97 3.39
CA LEU A 114 23.05 -0.44 3.00
C LEU A 114 24.46 -0.81 2.50
N ILE A 115 25.06 0.02 1.66
CA ILE A 115 26.43 -0.20 1.16
C ILE A 115 27.45 -0.12 2.31
N TRP A 116 27.26 0.82 3.24
CA TRP A 116 28.18 1.00 4.37
C TRP A 116 28.04 -0.09 5.43
N CYS A 117 26.81 -0.32 5.94
CA CYS A 117 26.56 -1.21 7.06
C CYS A 117 26.48 -2.69 6.66
N TYR A 118 26.05 -2.99 5.44
CA TYR A 118 25.77 -4.36 4.96
C TYR A 118 26.50 -4.69 3.64
N PRO A 119 27.84 -4.49 3.55
CA PRO A 119 28.59 -4.68 2.30
C PRO A 119 28.48 -6.11 1.76
N LYS A 120 28.47 -7.13 2.64
CA LYS A 120 28.31 -8.54 2.26
C LYS A 120 26.96 -8.82 1.58
N VAL A 121 25.88 -8.25 2.12
CA VAL A 121 24.52 -8.41 1.56
C VAL A 121 24.44 -7.73 0.19
N MET A 122 24.98 -6.51 0.09
CA MET A 122 25.00 -5.77 -1.17
C MET A 122 25.84 -6.45 -2.25
N SER A 123 26.97 -7.05 -1.89
CA SER A 123 27.80 -7.86 -2.80
C SER A 123 27.02 -9.08 -3.32
N LYS A 124 26.36 -9.84 -2.42
CA LYS A 124 25.54 -10.99 -2.83
C LYS A 124 24.40 -10.59 -3.77
N LEU A 125 23.65 -9.54 -3.44
CA LEU A 125 22.51 -9.08 -4.25
C LEU A 125 22.97 -8.49 -5.58
N SER A 126 24.05 -7.71 -5.63
CA SER A 126 24.57 -7.16 -6.88
C SER A 126 25.16 -8.23 -7.80
N GLY A 127 25.76 -9.29 -7.25
CA GLY A 127 26.21 -10.44 -8.03
C GLY A 127 25.08 -11.18 -8.77
N ILE A 128 23.87 -11.20 -8.20
CA ILE A 128 22.69 -11.85 -8.80
C ILE A 128 21.89 -10.85 -9.66
N PHE A 129 21.67 -9.64 -9.15
CA PHE A 129 20.72 -8.67 -9.70
C PHE A 129 21.37 -7.48 -10.41
N GLY A 130 22.69 -7.49 -10.61
CA GLY A 130 23.45 -6.40 -11.25
C GLY A 130 22.79 -5.80 -12.50
N PRO A 131 22.34 -6.61 -13.49
CA PRO A 131 21.63 -6.09 -14.66
C PRO A 131 20.34 -5.34 -14.31
N THR A 132 19.56 -5.86 -13.36
CA THR A 132 18.30 -5.22 -12.92
C THR A 132 18.54 -3.95 -12.11
N MET A 133 19.66 -3.84 -11.38
CA MET A 133 20.05 -2.62 -10.66
C MET A 133 20.40 -1.48 -11.63
N ILE A 134 21.09 -1.78 -12.73
CA ILE A 134 21.36 -0.79 -13.79
C ILE A 134 20.04 -0.36 -14.46
N PHE A 135 19.18 -1.34 -14.78
CA PHE A 135 17.87 -1.07 -15.35
C PHE A 135 17.01 -0.20 -14.43
N TYR A 136 17.02 -0.45 -13.13
CA TYR A 136 16.35 0.36 -12.12
C TYR A 136 16.75 1.85 -12.18
N VAL A 137 18.04 2.15 -12.35
CA VAL A 137 18.54 3.52 -12.46
C VAL A 137 17.96 4.21 -13.71
N ILE A 138 17.89 3.51 -14.84
CA ILE A 138 17.30 4.04 -16.09
C ILE A 138 15.81 4.35 -15.87
N LEU A 139 15.06 3.43 -15.23
CA LEU A 139 13.65 3.65 -14.91
C LEU A 139 13.45 4.88 -14.03
N PHE A 140 14.31 5.07 -13.02
CA PHE A 140 14.26 6.24 -12.12
C PHE A 140 14.48 7.57 -12.85
N PHE A 141 15.43 7.64 -13.79
CA PHE A 141 15.61 8.82 -14.63
C PHE A 141 14.40 9.04 -15.55
N GLY A 142 13.83 7.97 -16.12
CA GLY A 142 12.62 8.03 -16.93
C GLY A 142 11.42 8.57 -16.16
N GLU A 143 11.21 8.08 -14.93
CA GLU A 143 10.17 8.57 -14.01
C GLU A 143 10.36 10.06 -13.71
N THR A 144 11.58 10.45 -13.30
CA THR A 144 11.91 11.84 -12.97
C THR A 144 11.65 12.76 -14.15
N PHE A 145 12.19 12.43 -15.32
CA PHE A 145 12.02 13.24 -16.53
C PHE A 145 10.55 13.39 -16.92
N THR A 146 9.81 12.28 -16.91
CA THR A 146 8.38 12.27 -17.26
C THR A 146 7.54 13.05 -16.25
N LEU A 147 7.82 12.93 -14.95
CA LEU A 147 7.15 13.68 -13.89
C LEU A 147 7.33 15.20 -14.09
N TYR A 148 8.54 15.64 -14.39
CA TYR A 148 8.82 17.06 -14.65
C TYR A 148 8.09 17.56 -15.89
N LEU A 149 8.08 16.80 -16.99
CA LEU A 149 7.33 17.18 -18.19
C LEU A 149 5.83 17.21 -17.93
N TYR A 150 5.30 16.25 -17.19
CA TYR A 150 3.88 16.21 -16.85
C TYR A 150 3.49 17.37 -15.92
N SER A 151 4.31 17.69 -14.91
CA SER A 151 4.03 18.77 -13.97
C SER A 151 4.19 20.17 -14.60
N TYR A 152 5.35 20.48 -15.19
CA TYR A 152 5.61 21.80 -15.78
C TYR A 152 4.92 22.02 -17.12
N GLY A 153 4.55 20.93 -17.78
CA GLY A 153 3.81 20.95 -19.03
C GLY A 153 2.32 21.24 -18.89
N TRP A 154 1.81 21.36 -17.66
CA TRP A 154 0.37 21.48 -17.38
C TRP A 154 -0.29 22.57 -18.23
N ASP A 155 0.18 23.82 -18.16
CA ASP A 155 -0.46 24.93 -18.86
C ASP A 155 -0.12 24.94 -20.37
N LYS A 156 1.08 24.47 -20.73
CA LYS A 156 1.60 24.52 -22.12
C LYS A 156 1.01 23.46 -23.04
N MET A 157 0.61 22.32 -22.50
CA MET A 157 0.07 21.20 -23.28
C MET A 157 -1.46 21.10 -23.20
N GLN A 158 -2.16 22.19 -22.90
CA GLN A 158 -3.63 22.24 -22.98
C GLN A 158 -4.12 22.30 -24.44
N GLY A 159 -5.42 22.07 -24.63
CA GLY A 159 -6.06 22.11 -25.95
C GLY A 159 -5.59 20.98 -26.88
N ARG A 160 -4.99 21.33 -28.03
CA ARG A 160 -4.55 20.36 -29.07
C ARG A 160 -3.51 19.36 -28.56
N HIS A 161 -2.73 19.72 -27.55
CA HIS A 161 -1.66 18.88 -27.00
C HIS A 161 -2.07 18.07 -25.75
N LYS A 162 -3.34 18.13 -25.33
CA LYS A 162 -3.81 17.46 -24.10
C LYS A 162 -3.60 15.95 -24.12
N GLY A 163 -3.70 15.34 -25.29
CA GLY A 163 -3.39 13.91 -25.47
C GLY A 163 -1.95 13.55 -25.09
N TRP A 164 -0.98 14.43 -25.38
CA TRP A 164 0.42 14.23 -24.98
C TRP A 164 0.60 14.41 -23.47
N HIS A 165 -0.10 15.36 -22.86
CA HIS A 165 -0.04 15.56 -21.43
C HIS A 165 -0.61 14.36 -20.65
N LEU A 166 -1.75 13.82 -21.08
CA LEU A 166 -2.32 12.59 -20.54
C LEU A 166 -1.41 11.37 -20.78
N PHE A 167 -0.78 11.27 -21.96
CA PHE A 167 0.19 10.22 -22.24
C PHE A 167 1.37 10.27 -21.27
N LEU A 168 1.91 11.45 -20.97
CA LEU A 168 2.97 11.60 -19.97
C LEU A 168 2.50 11.19 -18.57
N GLY A 169 1.26 11.51 -18.20
CA GLY A 169 0.66 11.03 -16.95
C GLY A 169 0.57 9.50 -16.89
N VAL A 170 0.17 8.82 -17.97
CA VAL A 170 0.16 7.35 -18.04
C VAL A 170 1.59 6.78 -18.00
N LEU A 171 2.50 7.37 -18.77
CA LEU A 171 3.89 6.94 -18.85
C LEU A 171 4.60 7.05 -17.49
N LEU A 172 4.33 8.11 -16.72
CA LEU A 172 4.81 8.28 -15.35
C LEU A 172 4.42 7.09 -14.46
N ASN A 173 3.17 6.65 -14.55
CA ASN A 173 2.66 5.50 -13.78
C ASN A 173 3.30 4.18 -14.23
N VAL A 174 3.61 4.03 -15.52
CA VAL A 174 4.34 2.87 -16.05
C VAL A 174 5.74 2.81 -15.45
N TRP A 175 6.47 3.94 -15.46
CA TRP A 175 7.81 4.01 -14.85
C TRP A 175 7.78 3.68 -13.36
N GLY A 176 6.92 4.35 -12.59
CA GLY A 176 6.82 4.12 -11.15
C GLY A 176 6.47 2.67 -10.80
N THR A 177 5.52 2.08 -11.53
CA THR A 177 5.15 0.66 -11.32
C THR A 177 6.32 -0.27 -11.67
N ALA A 178 7.06 -0.01 -12.75
CA ALA A 178 8.22 -0.80 -13.12
C ALA A 178 9.35 -0.72 -12.07
N ILE A 179 9.63 0.48 -11.53
CA ILE A 179 10.60 0.70 -10.43
C ILE A 179 10.21 -0.14 -9.21
N MET A 180 8.93 -0.13 -8.85
CA MET A 180 8.42 -0.94 -7.75
C MET A 180 8.60 -2.44 -8.01
N PHE A 181 8.30 -2.92 -9.22
CA PHE A 181 8.41 -4.34 -9.57
C PHE A 181 9.85 -4.83 -9.55
N VAL A 182 10.78 -4.02 -10.08
CA VAL A 182 12.21 -4.33 -10.07
C VAL A 182 12.76 -4.33 -8.65
N SER A 183 12.51 -3.29 -7.85
CA SER A 183 12.97 -3.25 -6.45
C SER A 183 12.37 -4.35 -5.59
N ASN A 184 11.11 -4.73 -5.84
CA ASN A 184 10.49 -5.87 -5.17
C ASN A 184 11.16 -7.20 -5.49
N SER A 185 11.79 -7.37 -6.66
CA SER A 185 12.51 -8.61 -6.96
C SER A 185 13.64 -8.87 -5.96
N TRP A 186 14.39 -7.82 -5.58
CA TRP A 186 15.47 -7.93 -4.59
C TRP A 186 14.94 -8.21 -3.18
N LEU A 187 13.83 -7.57 -2.81
CA LEU A 187 13.18 -7.76 -1.51
C LEU A 187 12.59 -9.16 -1.36
N THR A 188 11.89 -9.63 -2.40
CA THR A 188 11.15 -10.90 -2.38
C THR A 188 12.09 -12.09 -2.48
N TYR A 189 13.20 -11.95 -3.22
CA TYR A 189 14.26 -12.95 -3.24
C TYR A 189 14.89 -13.20 -1.87
N GLN A 190 15.10 -12.14 -1.08
CA GLN A 190 15.58 -12.27 0.30
C GLN A 190 14.64 -13.12 1.16
N THR A 191 13.33 -13.06 0.92
CA THR A 191 12.33 -13.83 1.67
C THR A 191 12.14 -15.24 1.12
N SER A 192 12.07 -15.40 -0.19
CA SER A 192 11.86 -16.67 -0.87
C SER A 192 12.91 -16.89 -1.97
N PRO A 193 14.14 -17.32 -1.63
CA PRO A 193 15.23 -17.55 -2.60
C PRO A 193 15.08 -18.88 -3.37
N ALA A 194 13.86 -19.15 -3.82
CA ALA A 194 13.47 -20.32 -4.59
C ALA A 194 12.34 -19.94 -5.56
N THR A 195 12.13 -20.77 -6.57
CA THR A 195 11.04 -20.58 -7.55
C THR A 195 10.22 -21.85 -7.72
N GLN A 196 9.15 -21.76 -8.50
CA GLN A 196 8.22 -22.87 -8.75
C GLN A 196 8.68 -23.67 -9.98
N HIS A 197 8.59 -25.00 -9.90
CA HIS A 197 8.98 -25.92 -10.98
C HIS A 197 8.29 -25.61 -12.33
N GLY A 198 7.06 -25.08 -12.31
CA GLY A 198 6.33 -24.71 -13.52
C GLY A 198 6.94 -23.53 -14.29
N VAL A 199 7.62 -22.62 -13.61
CA VAL A 199 8.12 -21.35 -14.19
C VAL A 199 9.64 -21.23 -14.20
N VAL A 200 10.35 -22.15 -13.53
CA VAL A 200 11.82 -22.19 -13.53
C VAL A 200 12.36 -22.44 -14.93
N SER A 201 13.51 -21.82 -15.22
CA SER A 201 14.26 -22.00 -16.46
C SER A 201 14.55 -23.47 -16.76
N GLU A 202 14.53 -23.83 -18.04
CA GLU A 202 14.69 -25.22 -18.49
C GLU A 202 16.05 -25.81 -18.05
N GLY A 203 17.11 -25.00 -18.11
CA GLY A 203 18.44 -25.41 -17.67
C GLY A 203 18.47 -25.80 -16.19
N ARG A 204 17.95 -24.94 -15.31
CA ARG A 204 17.88 -25.21 -13.87
C ARG A 204 16.92 -26.36 -13.53
N ARG A 205 15.82 -26.51 -14.28
CA ARG A 205 14.89 -27.63 -14.14
C ARG A 205 15.59 -28.97 -14.37
N LYS A 206 16.34 -29.07 -15.48
CA LYS A 206 17.09 -30.28 -15.85
C LYS A 206 18.14 -30.62 -14.80
N SER A 207 18.92 -29.64 -14.35
CA SER A 207 19.94 -29.87 -13.33
C SER A 207 19.34 -30.28 -11.99
N TRP A 208 18.22 -29.70 -11.58
CA TRP A 208 17.51 -30.10 -10.35
C TRP A 208 17.01 -31.55 -10.38
N ILE A 209 16.48 -32.00 -11.53
CA ILE A 209 16.08 -33.40 -11.71
C ILE A 209 17.30 -34.32 -11.65
N GLN A 210 18.41 -33.94 -12.29
CA GLN A 210 19.65 -34.71 -12.23
C GLN A 210 20.21 -34.79 -10.81
N GLU A 211 20.17 -33.70 -10.04
CA GLU A 211 20.57 -33.67 -8.63
C GLU A 211 19.73 -34.64 -7.79
N LYS A 212 18.40 -34.68 -8.00
CA LYS A 212 17.52 -35.66 -7.34
C LYS A 212 17.90 -37.10 -7.66
N LEU A 213 18.15 -37.41 -8.93
CA LEU A 213 18.54 -38.75 -9.38
C LEU A 213 19.94 -39.14 -8.86
N ALA A 214 20.85 -38.18 -8.73
CA ALA A 214 22.18 -38.40 -8.17
C ALA A 214 22.15 -38.61 -6.65
N ALA A 215 21.21 -37.96 -5.94
CA ALA A 215 21.07 -38.07 -4.50
C ALA A 215 20.50 -39.43 -4.04
N ASP A 216 19.69 -40.08 -4.89
CA ASP A 216 19.15 -41.41 -4.62
C ASP A 216 19.26 -42.31 -5.86
N PRO A 217 20.23 -43.24 -5.91
CA PRO A 217 20.40 -44.16 -7.03
C PRO A 217 19.23 -45.11 -7.29
N ALA A 218 18.29 -45.26 -6.35
CA ALA A 218 17.09 -46.08 -6.53
C ALA A 218 15.96 -45.34 -7.27
N LEU A 219 16.08 -44.02 -7.43
CA LEU A 219 15.08 -43.18 -8.09
C LEU A 219 15.21 -43.27 -9.62
N THR A 220 14.12 -43.65 -10.28
CA THR A 220 13.96 -43.54 -11.74
C THR A 220 13.51 -42.14 -12.14
N PRO A 221 13.70 -41.71 -13.40
CA PRO A 221 13.17 -40.45 -13.90
C PRO A 221 11.65 -40.29 -13.70
N GLU A 222 10.86 -41.36 -13.84
CA GLU A 222 9.42 -41.31 -13.59
C GLU A 222 9.11 -41.07 -12.10
N THR A 223 9.75 -41.84 -11.21
CA THR A 223 9.53 -41.71 -9.76
C THR A 223 10.08 -40.39 -9.20
N ALA A 224 11.08 -39.77 -9.83
CA ALA A 224 11.63 -38.47 -9.41
C ALA A 224 10.65 -37.31 -9.60
N MET A 225 9.69 -37.51 -10.51
CA MET A 225 8.62 -36.58 -10.82
C MET A 225 7.32 -36.91 -10.07
N GLU A 226 7.27 -38.00 -9.32
CA GLU A 226 6.09 -38.35 -8.51
C GLU A 226 5.87 -37.27 -7.43
N GLY A 227 4.65 -36.73 -7.38
CA GLY A 227 4.30 -35.62 -6.49
C GLY A 227 4.89 -34.25 -6.88
N VAL A 228 5.65 -34.15 -7.98
CA VAL A 228 6.12 -32.87 -8.52
C VAL A 228 4.99 -32.19 -9.28
N THR A 229 4.55 -31.04 -8.76
CA THR A 229 3.53 -30.19 -9.37
C THR A 229 4.16 -28.94 -9.98
N SER A 230 3.37 -28.14 -10.71
CA SER A 230 3.84 -26.82 -11.18
C SER A 230 4.27 -25.89 -10.04
N HIS A 231 3.73 -26.06 -8.83
CA HIS A 231 4.06 -25.24 -7.65
C HIS A 231 5.14 -25.84 -6.75
N THR A 232 5.72 -26.99 -7.11
CA THR A 232 6.81 -27.59 -6.34
C THR A 232 8.00 -26.64 -6.28
N MET A 233 8.53 -26.44 -5.07
CA MET A 233 9.64 -25.53 -4.79
C MET A 233 10.95 -26.09 -5.38
N VAL A 234 11.65 -25.25 -6.14
CA VAL A 234 12.97 -25.50 -6.71
C VAL A 234 13.96 -24.49 -6.11
N PRO A 235 14.92 -24.93 -5.29
CA PRO A 235 15.94 -24.05 -4.72
C PRO A 235 16.80 -23.41 -5.82
N LEU A 236 17.17 -22.14 -5.61
CA LEU A 236 18.08 -21.39 -6.49
C LEU A 236 19.50 -21.29 -5.95
N HIS A 237 19.76 -21.96 -4.83
CA HIS A 237 21.09 -22.02 -4.23
C HIS A 237 21.47 -23.42 -3.84
N ASN A 238 22.77 -23.70 -3.88
CA ASN A 238 23.33 -24.89 -3.31
C ASN A 238 23.22 -24.81 -1.78
N GLU A 239 22.63 -25.82 -1.15
CA GLU A 239 22.40 -25.82 0.30
C GLU A 239 23.71 -25.86 1.12
N ALA A 240 24.78 -26.44 0.57
CA ALA A 240 26.07 -26.56 1.24
C ALA A 240 26.98 -25.35 1.02
N THR A 241 27.05 -24.83 -0.23
CA THR A 241 27.97 -23.74 -0.59
C THR A 241 27.32 -22.36 -0.59
N GLY A 242 25.98 -22.29 -0.62
CA GLY A 242 25.22 -21.04 -0.79
C GLY A 242 25.39 -20.41 -2.18
N GLU A 243 26.04 -21.10 -3.13
CA GLU A 243 26.26 -20.62 -4.49
C GLU A 243 24.93 -20.50 -5.24
N PHE A 244 24.78 -19.46 -6.05
CA PHE A 244 23.58 -19.23 -6.85
C PHE A 244 23.62 -20.09 -8.12
N MET A 245 22.56 -20.87 -8.35
CA MET A 245 22.51 -21.87 -9.43
C MET A 245 21.47 -21.55 -10.52
N GLY A 246 20.73 -20.45 -10.38
CA GLY A 246 19.66 -20.05 -11.29
C GLY A 246 20.07 -18.98 -12.29
N THR A 247 19.10 -18.52 -13.07
CA THR A 247 19.21 -17.29 -13.86
C THR A 247 18.67 -16.09 -13.07
N VAL A 248 19.03 -14.87 -13.48
CA VAL A 248 18.46 -13.64 -12.89
C VAL A 248 16.93 -13.66 -12.93
N TRP A 249 16.35 -14.18 -14.02
CA TRP A 249 14.89 -14.31 -14.13
C TRP A 249 14.30 -15.30 -13.13
N ASP A 250 14.97 -16.42 -12.85
CA ASP A 250 14.53 -17.37 -11.82
C ASP A 250 14.51 -16.70 -10.43
N ALA A 251 15.50 -15.85 -10.14
CA ALA A 251 15.56 -15.10 -8.89
C ALA A 251 14.46 -14.02 -8.79
N VAL A 252 14.14 -13.36 -9.91
CA VAL A 252 13.04 -12.39 -9.99
C VAL A 252 11.69 -13.08 -9.80
N ASN A 253 11.43 -14.14 -10.56
CA ASN A 253 10.16 -14.84 -10.57
C ASN A 253 10.06 -15.88 -9.44
N ASN A 254 10.27 -15.42 -8.21
CA ASN A 254 10.14 -16.22 -7.00
C ASN A 254 8.68 -16.25 -6.48
N PHE A 255 8.41 -17.09 -5.48
CA PHE A 255 7.07 -17.29 -4.89
C PHE A 255 6.37 -15.99 -4.48
N THR A 256 7.09 -15.03 -3.90
CA THR A 256 6.48 -13.85 -3.29
C THR A 256 6.49 -12.61 -4.20
N TRP A 257 7.18 -12.64 -5.35
CA TRP A 257 7.36 -11.46 -6.20
C TRP A 257 6.05 -10.85 -6.69
N MET A 258 5.25 -11.61 -7.45
CA MET A 258 4.00 -11.09 -8.01
C MET A 258 2.93 -10.79 -6.94
N PRO A 259 2.72 -11.66 -5.92
CA PRO A 259 1.80 -11.36 -4.84
C PRO A 259 2.17 -10.07 -4.07
N VAL A 260 3.46 -9.84 -3.78
CA VAL A 260 3.91 -8.59 -3.15
C VAL A 260 3.69 -7.40 -4.07
N ASN A 261 3.98 -7.52 -5.37
CA ASN A 261 3.76 -6.44 -6.34
C ASN A 261 2.29 -6.01 -6.38
N ILE A 262 1.36 -6.96 -6.49
CA ILE A 262 -0.07 -6.66 -6.53
C ILE A 262 -0.56 -6.10 -5.20
N HIS A 263 -0.15 -6.68 -4.06
CA HIS A 263 -0.49 -6.16 -2.75
C HIS A 263 0.01 -4.72 -2.55
N ARG A 264 1.27 -4.43 -2.93
CA ARG A 264 1.86 -3.09 -2.83
C ARG A 264 1.19 -2.11 -3.78
N LEU A 265 0.89 -2.49 -5.02
CA LEU A 265 0.21 -1.62 -5.97
C LEU A 265 -1.15 -1.14 -5.42
N ILE A 266 -1.97 -2.08 -4.96
CA ILE A 266 -3.27 -1.80 -4.37
C ILE A 266 -3.12 -0.99 -3.07
N GLY A 267 -2.14 -1.33 -2.24
CA GLY A 267 -1.83 -0.62 -1.00
C GLY A 267 -1.40 0.83 -1.24
N ASN A 268 -0.60 1.09 -2.27
CA ASN A 268 -0.16 2.44 -2.63
C ASN A 268 -1.33 3.31 -3.09
N ILE A 269 -2.30 2.75 -3.82
CA ILE A 269 -3.54 3.46 -4.18
C ILE A 269 -4.34 3.81 -2.92
N ALA A 270 -4.54 2.84 -2.02
CA ALA A 270 -5.26 3.06 -0.77
C ALA A 270 -4.60 4.15 0.09
N PHE A 271 -3.27 4.03 0.25
CA PHE A 271 -2.44 4.96 1.00
C PHE A 271 -2.46 6.37 0.40
N GLY A 272 -2.17 6.50 -0.90
CA GLY A 272 -2.17 7.79 -1.60
C GLY A 272 -3.51 8.52 -1.50
N GLY A 273 -4.62 7.79 -1.70
CA GLY A 273 -5.97 8.33 -1.51
C GLY A 273 -6.21 8.83 -0.08
N SER A 274 -5.75 8.08 0.92
CA SER A 274 -5.90 8.47 2.33
C SER A 274 -5.09 9.71 2.71
N ILE A 275 -3.86 9.85 2.21
CA ILE A 275 -3.01 11.03 2.45
C ILE A 275 -3.62 12.28 1.82
N VAL A 276 -4.12 12.16 0.58
CA VAL A 276 -4.84 13.23 -0.10
C VAL A 276 -6.12 13.61 0.67
N ALA A 277 -6.87 12.63 1.16
CA ALA A 277 -8.05 12.88 1.97
C ALA A 277 -7.71 13.60 3.29
N ALA A 278 -6.62 13.22 3.96
CA ALA A 278 -6.15 13.88 5.17
C ALA A 278 -5.66 15.31 4.92
N TYR A 279 -4.97 15.55 3.80
CA TYR A 279 -4.62 16.91 3.38
C TYR A 279 -5.87 17.76 3.18
N ALA A 280 -6.85 17.24 2.44
CA ALA A 280 -8.11 17.93 2.19
C ALA A 280 -8.87 18.21 3.49
N ALA A 281 -8.89 17.26 4.41
CA ALA A 281 -9.48 17.42 5.73
C ALA A 281 -8.82 18.55 6.54
N PHE A 282 -7.49 18.60 6.56
CA PHE A 282 -6.76 19.69 7.22
C PHE A 282 -7.09 21.05 6.57
N ARG A 283 -7.07 21.12 5.24
CA ARG A 283 -7.39 22.35 4.51
C ARG A 283 -8.84 22.79 4.71
N PHE A 284 -9.79 21.87 4.78
CA PHE A 284 -11.18 22.14 5.11
C PHE A 284 -11.34 22.78 6.48
N LEU A 285 -10.65 22.26 7.50
CA LEU A 285 -10.72 22.76 8.88
C LEU A 285 -10.15 24.17 9.01
N VAL A 286 -9.14 24.52 8.22
CA VAL A 286 -8.47 25.83 8.26
C VAL A 286 -9.05 26.83 7.23
N ALA A 287 -9.87 26.35 6.28
CA ALA A 287 -10.45 27.17 5.23
C ALA A 287 -11.37 28.26 5.81
N LYS A 288 -11.17 29.50 5.34
CA LYS A 288 -11.93 30.68 5.78
C LYS A 288 -13.09 31.03 4.85
N THR A 289 -12.99 30.64 3.58
CA THR A 289 -14.02 30.93 2.57
C THR A 289 -14.93 29.72 2.39
N LYS A 290 -16.18 29.96 1.98
CA LYS A 290 -17.13 28.88 1.65
C LYS A 290 -16.68 28.09 0.43
N GLU A 291 -16.05 28.76 -0.54
CA GLU A 291 -15.55 28.13 -1.76
C GLU A 291 -14.39 27.16 -1.46
N ASP A 292 -13.41 27.58 -0.66
CA ASP A 292 -12.31 26.70 -0.25
C ASP A 292 -12.85 25.50 0.53
N LYS A 293 -13.78 25.72 1.46
CA LYS A 293 -14.43 24.62 2.18
C LYS A 293 -15.11 23.65 1.22
N ALA A 294 -15.85 24.14 0.24
CA ALA A 294 -16.51 23.29 -0.75
C ALA A 294 -15.50 22.48 -1.60
N HIS A 295 -14.41 23.11 -2.03
CA HIS A 295 -13.34 22.46 -2.78
C HIS A 295 -12.66 21.35 -1.98
N TYR A 296 -12.23 21.64 -0.75
CA TYR A 296 -11.56 20.65 0.09
C TYR A 296 -12.49 19.55 0.61
N ASP A 297 -13.78 19.85 0.76
CA ASP A 297 -14.78 18.83 1.04
C ASP A 297 -14.93 17.84 -0.12
N TRP A 298 -14.93 18.36 -1.35
CA TRP A 298 -14.95 17.54 -2.56
C TRP A 298 -13.68 16.73 -2.77
N MET A 299 -12.52 17.34 -2.51
CA MET A 299 -11.22 16.67 -2.54
C MET A 299 -11.14 15.56 -1.49
N GLY A 300 -11.63 15.80 -0.26
CA GLY A 300 -11.69 14.82 0.81
C GLY A 300 -12.55 13.62 0.47
N TYR A 301 -13.72 13.86 -0.15
CA TYR A 301 -14.58 12.79 -0.66
C TYR A 301 -13.89 11.95 -1.73
N THR A 302 -13.25 12.61 -2.69
CA THR A 302 -12.54 11.93 -3.79
C THR A 302 -11.37 11.09 -3.25
N GLY A 303 -10.57 11.64 -2.33
CA GLY A 303 -9.48 10.93 -1.67
C GLY A 303 -9.96 9.69 -0.90
N ASN A 304 -11.04 9.83 -0.10
CA ASN A 304 -11.63 8.70 0.62
C ASN A 304 -12.20 7.63 -0.34
N PHE A 305 -12.79 8.05 -1.45
CA PHE A 305 -13.29 7.12 -2.47
C PHE A 305 -12.15 6.32 -3.12
N ILE A 306 -11.05 6.98 -3.48
CA ILE A 306 -9.85 6.32 -4.00
C ILE A 306 -9.26 5.36 -2.96
N ALA A 307 -9.18 5.80 -1.70
CA ALA A 307 -8.72 4.98 -0.60
C ALA A 307 -9.55 3.70 -0.45
N LEU A 308 -10.88 3.81 -0.54
CA LEU A 308 -11.80 2.67 -0.53
C LEU A 308 -11.63 1.73 -1.73
N CYS A 309 -11.40 2.28 -2.94
CA CYS A 309 -11.14 1.47 -4.14
C CYS A 309 -9.88 0.60 -3.99
N GLY A 310 -8.84 1.12 -3.32
CA GLY A 310 -7.66 0.32 -2.95
C GLY A 310 -7.91 -0.60 -1.77
N LEU A 311 -8.61 -0.15 -0.73
CA LEU A 311 -8.81 -0.91 0.51
C LEU A 311 -9.67 -2.16 0.31
N ILE A 312 -10.72 -2.11 -0.52
CA ILE A 312 -11.63 -3.25 -0.73
C ILE A 312 -10.91 -4.51 -1.26
N PRO A 313 -10.09 -4.45 -2.32
CA PRO A 313 -9.37 -5.62 -2.82
C PRO A 313 -8.10 -5.97 -2.02
N LEU A 314 -7.60 -5.07 -1.16
CA LEU A 314 -6.32 -5.26 -0.46
C LEU A 314 -6.26 -6.50 0.44
N PRO A 315 -7.30 -6.85 1.24
CA PRO A 315 -7.32 -8.09 2.02
C PRO A 315 -7.14 -9.34 1.16
N PHE A 316 -7.68 -9.36 -0.06
CA PHE A 316 -7.55 -10.51 -0.96
C PHE A 316 -6.12 -10.62 -1.51
N ALA A 317 -5.51 -9.50 -1.90
CA ALA A 317 -4.10 -9.50 -2.30
C ALA A 317 -3.17 -9.91 -1.14
N GLY A 318 -3.49 -9.49 0.09
CA GLY A 318 -2.77 -9.92 1.29
C GLY A 318 -2.93 -11.41 1.58
N TYR A 319 -4.13 -11.97 1.38
CA TYR A 319 -4.38 -13.39 1.51
C TYR A 319 -3.58 -14.20 0.49
N TRP A 320 -3.57 -13.77 -0.78
CA TRP A 320 -2.77 -14.43 -1.81
C TRP A 320 -1.27 -14.43 -1.45
N LEU A 321 -0.75 -13.29 -1.02
CA LEU A 321 0.63 -13.21 -0.52
C LEU A 321 0.90 -14.19 0.64
N GLY A 322 0.00 -14.23 1.62
CA GLY A 322 0.15 -15.12 2.78
C GLY A 322 0.11 -16.61 2.40
N ARG A 323 -0.72 -16.99 1.42
CA ARG A 323 -0.76 -18.34 0.85
C ARG A 323 0.55 -18.72 0.18
N GLU A 324 1.13 -17.83 -0.64
CA GLU A 324 2.39 -18.12 -1.34
C GLU A 324 3.57 -18.25 -0.37
N ILE A 325 3.59 -17.47 0.72
CA ILE A 325 4.57 -17.64 1.80
C ILE A 325 4.42 -19.00 2.46
N TYR A 326 3.19 -19.43 2.73
CA TYR A 326 2.91 -20.75 3.33
C TYR A 326 3.35 -21.89 2.41
N MET A 327 3.07 -21.77 1.11
CA MET A 327 3.48 -22.75 0.09
C MET A 327 4.99 -22.82 -0.08
N PHE A 328 5.69 -21.68 0.01
CA PHE A 328 7.14 -21.65 -0.01
C PHE A 328 7.74 -22.32 1.23
N ASN A 329 7.24 -21.97 2.42
CA ASN A 329 7.71 -22.53 3.68
C ASN A 329 6.60 -22.54 4.75
N ASN A 330 6.18 -23.75 5.14
CA ASN A 330 5.13 -23.96 6.13
C ASN A 330 5.47 -23.32 7.49
N THR A 331 6.74 -23.35 7.91
CA THR A 331 7.20 -22.76 9.19
C THR A 331 7.06 -21.24 9.16
N MET A 332 7.50 -20.57 8.09
CA MET A 332 7.28 -19.13 7.92
C MET A 332 5.79 -18.78 7.98
N GLY A 333 4.95 -19.54 7.28
CA GLY A 333 3.50 -19.33 7.28
C GLY A 333 2.87 -19.49 8.67
N ILE A 334 3.33 -20.46 9.46
CA ILE A 334 2.91 -20.64 10.86
C ILE A 334 3.41 -19.49 11.74
N ASN A 335 4.65 -19.05 11.58
CA ASN A 335 5.22 -17.93 12.33
C ASN A 335 4.48 -16.61 12.07
N MET A 336 3.99 -16.43 10.85
CA MET A 336 3.19 -15.27 10.46
C MET A 336 1.86 -15.17 11.20
N MET A 337 1.02 -16.21 11.18
CA MET A 337 -0.37 -16.12 11.67
C MET A 337 -0.65 -16.88 12.97
N GLY A 338 0.17 -17.86 13.33
CA GLY A 338 -0.08 -18.79 14.44
C GLY A 338 0.91 -18.70 15.61
N SER A 339 2.07 -18.07 15.43
CA SER A 339 3.15 -18.06 16.43
C SER A 339 3.71 -16.63 16.64
N LEU A 340 4.97 -16.37 16.28
CA LEU A 340 5.74 -15.16 16.61
C LEU A 340 4.99 -13.86 16.32
N PHE A 341 4.38 -13.75 15.13
CA PHE A 341 3.69 -12.54 14.67
C PHE A 341 2.16 -12.60 14.81
N SER A 342 1.58 -13.65 15.40
CA SER A 342 0.13 -13.81 15.55
C SER A 342 -0.57 -12.56 16.11
N TRP A 343 -0.02 -11.97 17.17
CA TRP A 343 -0.57 -10.77 17.80
C TRP A 343 -0.39 -9.50 16.98
N LEU A 344 0.66 -9.41 16.17
CA LEU A 344 0.83 -8.34 15.20
C LEU A 344 -0.30 -8.37 14.16
N PHE A 345 -0.72 -9.56 13.72
CA PHE A 345 -1.88 -9.73 12.84
C PHE A 345 -3.22 -9.42 13.52
N ILE A 346 -3.34 -9.57 14.84
CA ILE A 346 -4.51 -9.11 15.58
C ILE A 346 -4.55 -7.57 15.64
N ILE A 347 -3.42 -6.92 15.94
CA ILE A 347 -3.31 -5.46 15.86
C ILE A 347 -3.66 -4.99 14.45
N GLN A 348 -3.15 -5.67 13.42
CA GLN A 348 -3.48 -5.38 12.03
C GLN A 348 -5.00 -5.48 11.78
N ALA A 349 -5.67 -6.53 12.24
CA ALA A 349 -7.11 -6.71 12.06
C ALA A 349 -7.91 -5.58 12.74
N VAL A 350 -7.51 -5.16 13.94
CA VAL A 350 -8.11 -4.01 14.66
C VAL A 350 -7.96 -2.74 13.84
N MET A 351 -6.76 -2.46 13.33
CA MET A 351 -6.48 -1.27 12.52
C MET A 351 -7.26 -1.27 11.21
N ILE A 352 -7.36 -2.41 10.53
CA ILE A 352 -8.19 -2.54 9.33
C ILE A 352 -9.67 -2.35 9.68
N GLY A 353 -10.13 -2.84 10.83
CA GLY A 353 -11.46 -2.54 11.37
C GLY A 353 -11.71 -1.05 11.53
N VAL A 354 -10.75 -0.30 12.09
CA VAL A 354 -10.79 1.17 12.19
C VAL A 354 -10.88 1.81 10.81
N LEU A 355 -10.13 1.32 9.81
CA LEU A 355 -10.20 1.83 8.44
C LEU A 355 -11.59 1.68 7.83
N PHE A 356 -12.18 0.48 7.91
CA PHE A 356 -13.52 0.26 7.37
C PHE A 356 -14.57 1.07 8.12
N ILE A 357 -14.54 1.10 9.45
CA ILE A 357 -15.49 1.87 10.25
C ILE A 357 -15.37 3.37 9.94
N GLY A 358 -14.14 3.90 9.89
CA GLY A 358 -13.88 5.31 9.62
C GLY A 358 -14.29 5.73 8.21
N ALA A 359 -13.92 4.95 7.19
CA ALA A 359 -14.28 5.26 5.81
C ALA A 359 -15.81 5.23 5.58
N ASN A 360 -16.50 4.28 6.22
CA ASN A 360 -17.97 4.23 6.19
C ASN A 360 -18.61 5.36 6.99
N TYR A 361 -18.06 5.70 8.16
CA TYR A 361 -18.52 6.84 8.97
C TYR A 361 -18.46 8.15 8.17
N TYR A 362 -17.36 8.37 7.44
CA TYR A 362 -17.23 9.52 6.56
C TYR A 362 -18.35 9.56 5.50
N LEU A 363 -18.64 8.44 4.83
CA LEU A 363 -19.73 8.35 3.85
C LEU A 363 -21.10 8.63 4.49
N TRP A 364 -21.38 8.05 5.66
CA TRP A 364 -22.66 8.26 6.35
C TRP A 364 -22.81 9.70 6.88
N SER A 365 -21.74 10.32 7.37
CA SER A 365 -21.73 11.74 7.71
C SER A 365 -22.00 12.58 6.47
N GLY A 366 -21.36 12.24 5.34
CA GLY A 366 -21.54 12.91 4.06
C GLY A 366 -22.93 12.77 3.46
N MET A 367 -23.78 11.86 3.94
CA MET A 367 -25.19 11.83 3.55
C MET A 367 -25.97 13.02 4.15
N GLY A 368 -25.52 13.61 5.26
CA GLY A 368 -26.20 14.74 5.90
C GLY A 368 -26.17 16.03 5.08
N ARG A 369 -25.26 16.15 4.10
CA ARG A 369 -25.16 17.28 3.16
C ARG A 369 -25.90 17.06 1.83
N ILE A 370 -26.71 16.01 1.73
CA ILE A 370 -27.42 15.64 0.50
C ILE A 370 -28.93 15.60 0.80
N ASP A 371 -29.68 16.49 0.17
CA ASP A 371 -31.14 16.52 0.32
C ASP A 371 -31.76 15.22 -0.25
N GLY A 372 -32.63 14.55 0.52
CA GLY A 372 -33.25 13.28 0.13
C GLY A 372 -32.42 12.02 0.47
N ALA A 373 -31.31 12.17 1.20
CA ALA A 373 -30.51 11.04 1.67
C ALA A 373 -31.12 10.27 2.85
N GLU A 374 -32.17 10.82 3.50
CA GLU A 374 -32.80 10.27 4.70
C GLU A 374 -33.32 8.84 4.47
N ILE A 375 -33.78 8.56 3.25
CA ILE A 375 -34.27 7.25 2.82
C ILE A 375 -33.19 6.17 3.01
N TYR A 376 -31.94 6.49 2.67
CA TYR A 376 -30.81 5.56 2.80
C TYR A 376 -30.14 5.66 4.17
N ALA A 377 -30.12 6.86 4.78
CA ALA A 377 -29.52 7.08 6.08
C ALA A 377 -30.18 6.23 7.19
N ARG A 378 -31.45 5.83 7.03
CA ARG A 378 -32.16 4.95 7.97
C ARG A 378 -31.52 3.56 8.15
N TYR A 379 -30.76 3.08 7.17
CA TYR A 379 -30.09 1.78 7.24
C TYR A 379 -28.74 1.84 7.96
N ARG A 380 -28.26 3.04 8.30
CA ARG A 380 -26.97 3.26 8.97
C ARG A 380 -26.76 2.40 10.23
N PRO A 381 -27.70 2.30 11.19
CA PRO A 381 -27.48 1.50 12.40
C PRO A 381 -27.22 0.03 12.10
N TRP A 382 -27.93 -0.55 11.13
CA TRP A 382 -27.77 -1.95 10.74
C TRP A 382 -26.41 -2.24 10.09
N MET A 383 -25.95 -1.34 9.21
CA MET A 383 -24.62 -1.47 8.60
C MET A 383 -23.50 -1.30 9.63
N ILE A 384 -23.67 -0.42 10.62
CA ILE A 384 -22.74 -0.28 11.75
C ILE A 384 -22.65 -1.60 12.53
N ILE A 385 -23.80 -2.18 12.91
CA ILE A 385 -23.83 -3.44 13.65
C ILE A 385 -23.14 -4.56 12.85
N ALA A 386 -23.44 -4.68 11.55
CA ALA A 386 -22.82 -5.68 10.70
C ALA A 386 -21.29 -5.55 10.64
N ILE A 387 -20.77 -4.33 10.51
CA ILE A 387 -19.32 -4.08 10.51
C ILE A 387 -18.73 -4.36 11.90
N ILE A 388 -19.32 -3.87 12.99
CA ILE A 388 -18.80 -4.07 14.35
C ILE A 388 -18.73 -5.55 14.70
N VAL A 389 -19.80 -6.31 14.46
CA VAL A 389 -19.83 -7.76 14.74
C VAL A 389 -18.78 -8.48 13.91
N SER A 390 -18.65 -8.14 12.63
CA SER A 390 -17.64 -8.75 11.75
C SER A 390 -16.22 -8.41 12.18
N VAL A 391 -15.95 -7.15 12.55
CA VAL A 391 -14.64 -6.72 13.07
C VAL A 391 -14.32 -7.45 14.38
N ALA A 392 -15.30 -7.60 15.28
CA ALA A 392 -15.14 -8.35 16.52
C ALA A 392 -14.76 -9.82 16.28
N ILE A 393 -15.43 -10.48 15.31
CA ILE A 393 -15.07 -11.83 14.88
C ILE A 393 -13.64 -11.85 14.32
N TRP A 394 -13.31 -10.91 13.43
CA TRP A 394 -12.02 -10.89 12.75
C TRP A 394 -10.84 -10.67 13.71
N MET A 395 -11.00 -9.78 14.69
CA MET A 395 -9.98 -9.49 15.70
C MET A 395 -9.86 -10.58 16.78
N THR A 396 -10.69 -11.62 16.78
CA THR A 396 -10.61 -12.68 17.78
C THR A 396 -9.31 -13.48 17.58
N PRO A 397 -8.42 -13.55 18.59
CA PRO A 397 -7.20 -14.34 18.52
C PRO A 397 -7.50 -15.84 18.61
N ARG A 398 -6.66 -16.65 17.95
CA ARG A 398 -6.78 -18.12 18.03
C ARG A 398 -6.27 -18.65 19.38
N THR A 399 -5.15 -18.12 19.84
CA THR A 399 -4.50 -18.48 21.11
C THR A 399 -4.56 -17.32 22.10
N LEU A 400 -5.00 -17.56 23.33
CA LEU A 400 -5.08 -16.54 24.38
C LEU A 400 -3.86 -16.53 25.33
N SER A 401 -2.87 -17.39 25.07
CA SER A 401 -1.72 -17.62 25.95
C SER A 401 -0.90 -16.39 26.35
N LYS A 402 -0.91 -15.30 25.58
CA LYS A 402 -0.20 -14.06 25.95
C LYS A 402 -0.97 -13.16 26.92
N ILE A 403 -2.27 -13.35 27.07
CA ILE A 403 -3.14 -12.51 27.93
C ILE A 403 -3.82 -13.31 29.05
N SER A 404 -3.61 -14.63 29.09
CA SER A 404 -4.17 -15.53 30.09
C SER A 404 -3.10 -16.00 31.06
N THR A 405 -3.46 -16.05 32.33
CA THR A 405 -2.68 -16.67 33.40
C THR A 405 -2.62 -18.19 33.26
N ALA A 406 -1.67 -18.84 33.94
CA ALA A 406 -1.54 -20.30 33.91
C ALA A 406 -2.80 -21.02 34.44
N SER A 407 -3.48 -20.44 35.44
CA SER A 407 -4.74 -20.97 35.97
C SER A 407 -5.87 -20.88 34.94
N GLU A 408 -5.99 -19.76 34.22
CA GLU A 408 -6.99 -19.59 33.16
C GLU A 408 -6.72 -20.54 31.98
N LEU A 409 -5.46 -20.71 31.58
CA LEU A 409 -5.07 -21.67 30.54
C LEU A 409 -5.43 -23.11 30.92
N SER A 410 -5.18 -23.48 32.19
CA SER A 410 -5.57 -24.78 32.72
C SER A 410 -7.09 -24.96 32.73
N ALA A 411 -7.84 -23.94 33.19
CA ALA A 411 -9.30 -23.96 33.20
C ALA A 411 -9.93 -24.04 31.81
N MET A 412 -9.28 -23.46 30.79
CA MET A 412 -9.69 -23.56 29.39
C MET A 412 -9.31 -24.88 28.71
N GLY A 413 -8.51 -25.73 29.37
CA GLY A 413 -7.99 -26.96 28.78
C GLY A 413 -6.86 -26.73 27.76
N GLY A 414 -6.21 -25.56 27.77
CA GLY A 414 -5.07 -25.24 26.91
C GLY A 414 -5.02 -23.79 26.43
N ALA A 415 -4.20 -23.55 25.41
CA ALA A 415 -3.97 -22.21 24.84
C ALA A 415 -5.13 -21.65 24.01
N ASN A 416 -6.07 -22.51 23.58
CA ASN A 416 -7.21 -22.14 22.75
C ASN A 416 -8.48 -22.16 23.58
N HIS A 417 -9.23 -21.07 23.57
CA HIS A 417 -10.52 -21.03 24.24
C HIS A 417 -11.54 -21.94 23.51
N PRO A 418 -12.33 -22.77 24.22
CA PRO A 418 -13.26 -23.73 23.61
C PRO A 418 -14.24 -23.12 22.59
N HIS A 419 -14.84 -21.97 22.91
CA HIS A 419 -15.77 -21.27 22.02
C HIS A 419 -15.13 -20.17 21.16
N LEU A 420 -14.35 -19.25 21.75
CA LEU A 420 -13.75 -18.13 21.01
C LEU A 420 -12.67 -18.58 20.01
N GLY A 421 -12.01 -19.72 20.24
CA GLY A 421 -11.01 -20.27 19.33
C GLY A 421 -11.55 -20.55 17.92
N PHE A 422 -12.87 -20.80 17.78
CA PHE A 422 -13.52 -20.97 16.48
C PHE A 422 -13.49 -19.69 15.64
N PHE A 423 -13.71 -18.52 16.25
CA PHE A 423 -13.62 -17.23 15.56
C PHE A 423 -12.18 -16.86 15.19
N GLY A 424 -11.20 -17.44 15.88
CA GLY A 424 -9.77 -17.32 15.53
C GLY A 424 -9.36 -18.05 14.25
N LEU A 425 -10.21 -18.92 13.68
CA LEU A 425 -9.92 -19.66 12.45
C LEU A 425 -10.10 -18.79 11.19
N MET A 426 -9.28 -19.05 10.17
CA MET A 426 -9.33 -18.33 8.89
C MET A 426 -10.71 -18.33 8.23
N THR A 427 -11.50 -19.40 8.40
CA THR A 427 -12.86 -19.47 7.84
C THR A 427 -13.79 -18.38 8.41
N ALA A 428 -13.73 -18.15 9.73
CA ALA A 428 -14.52 -17.12 10.39
C ALA A 428 -14.03 -15.72 9.98
N LYS A 429 -12.71 -15.52 9.98
CA LYS A 429 -12.07 -14.26 9.59
C LYS A 429 -12.40 -13.87 8.15
N ASN A 430 -12.25 -14.79 7.20
CA ASN A 430 -12.55 -14.53 5.78
C ASN A 430 -14.04 -14.23 5.55
N THR A 431 -14.93 -14.94 6.24
CA THR A 431 -16.38 -14.68 6.18
C THR A 431 -16.70 -13.27 6.69
N ALA A 432 -16.15 -12.89 7.85
CA ALA A 432 -16.31 -11.57 8.43
C ALA A 432 -15.79 -10.45 7.52
N VAL A 433 -14.59 -10.61 6.94
CA VAL A 433 -13.99 -9.66 6.00
C VAL A 433 -14.89 -9.43 4.78
N ASN A 434 -15.42 -10.50 4.19
CA ASN A 434 -16.30 -10.37 3.02
C ASN A 434 -17.62 -9.65 3.38
N ILE A 435 -18.17 -9.87 4.58
CA ILE A 435 -19.35 -9.12 5.06
C ILE A 435 -19.03 -7.63 5.23
N VAL A 436 -17.87 -7.28 5.80
CA VAL A 436 -17.41 -5.88 5.92
C VAL A 436 -17.28 -5.23 4.54
N ILE A 437 -16.69 -5.94 3.58
CA ILE A 437 -16.53 -5.46 2.20
C ILE A 437 -17.89 -5.20 1.53
N LEU A 438 -18.81 -6.16 1.58
CA LEU A 438 -20.14 -6.01 0.99
C LEU A 438 -20.95 -4.89 1.68
N THR A 439 -20.81 -4.75 2.99
CA THR A 439 -21.47 -3.66 3.75
C THR A 439 -20.89 -2.30 3.37
N THR A 440 -19.56 -2.22 3.18
CA THR A 440 -18.89 -0.99 2.74
C THR A 440 -19.29 -0.60 1.32
N PHE A 441 -19.36 -1.58 0.42
CA PHE A 441 -19.89 -1.39 -0.92
C PHE A 441 -21.34 -0.90 -0.90
N LEU A 442 -22.18 -1.45 -0.02
CA LEU A 442 -23.56 -1.02 0.15
C LEU A 442 -23.64 0.45 0.65
N SER A 443 -22.80 0.84 1.61
CA SER A 443 -22.70 2.25 2.04
C SER A 443 -22.35 3.19 0.89
N PHE A 444 -21.43 2.79 0.01
CA PHE A 444 -21.07 3.57 -1.17
C PHE A 444 -22.24 3.67 -2.17
N LEU A 445 -22.95 2.56 -2.43
CA LEU A 445 -24.13 2.58 -3.29
C LEU A 445 -25.21 3.51 -2.75
N PHE A 446 -25.52 3.42 -1.46
CA PHE A 446 -26.47 4.30 -0.80
C PHE A 446 -26.05 5.76 -0.92
N TYR A 447 -24.77 6.06 -0.69
CA TYR A 447 -24.23 7.41 -0.88
C TYR A 447 -24.41 7.90 -2.31
N ARG A 448 -24.12 7.04 -3.32
CA ARG A 448 -24.23 7.38 -4.75
C ARG A 448 -25.67 7.63 -5.19
N ARG A 449 -26.63 6.94 -4.58
CA ARG A 449 -28.07 7.04 -4.85
C ARG A 449 -28.75 8.19 -4.13
N SER A 450 -28.18 8.69 -3.03
CA SER A 450 -28.71 9.85 -2.30
C SER A 450 -28.89 11.06 -3.21
N GLY A 451 -30.03 11.73 -3.08
CA GLY A 451 -30.40 12.89 -3.91
C GLY A 451 -30.75 12.55 -5.37
N LYS A 452 -30.95 11.26 -5.71
CA LYS A 452 -31.32 10.82 -7.06
C LYS A 452 -32.53 9.90 -7.05
N THR A 453 -33.42 10.09 -8.02
CA THR A 453 -34.56 9.22 -8.29
C THR A 453 -34.40 8.52 -9.64
N PRO A 454 -34.45 7.18 -9.70
CA PRO A 454 -34.29 6.45 -10.96
C PRO A 454 -35.54 6.62 -11.85
N THR A 455 -35.32 6.95 -13.12
CA THR A 455 -36.38 7.14 -14.14
C THR A 455 -36.69 5.86 -14.93
N ALA A 456 -35.91 4.79 -14.72
CA ALA A 456 -36.11 3.51 -15.39
C ALA A 456 -37.49 2.90 -15.05
N SER A 457 -38.23 2.47 -16.07
CA SER A 457 -39.54 1.79 -15.91
C SER A 457 -39.45 0.53 -15.05
N TRP A 458 -38.33 -0.18 -15.15
CA TRP A 458 -38.05 -1.42 -14.42
C TRP A 458 -37.45 -1.18 -13.02
N ARG A 459 -37.45 0.05 -12.48
CA ARG A 459 -36.83 0.39 -11.18
C ARG A 459 -37.26 -0.50 -10.01
N LYS A 460 -38.52 -0.92 -9.97
CA LYS A 460 -39.04 -1.81 -8.90
C LYS A 460 -38.38 -3.18 -8.99
N VAL A 461 -38.41 -3.78 -10.19
CA VAL A 461 -37.77 -5.07 -10.47
C VAL A 461 -36.27 -4.98 -10.24
N GLY A 462 -35.61 -3.93 -10.74
CA GLY A 462 -34.17 -3.72 -10.56
C GLY A 462 -33.75 -3.63 -9.09
N ASN A 463 -34.50 -2.91 -8.25
CA ASN A 463 -34.23 -2.86 -6.82
C ASN A 463 -34.45 -4.21 -6.13
N ILE A 464 -35.49 -4.98 -6.52
CA ILE A 464 -35.71 -6.34 -6.00
C ILE A 464 -34.55 -7.24 -6.40
N THR A 465 -34.12 -7.20 -7.66
CA THR A 465 -32.98 -7.99 -8.17
C THR A 465 -31.69 -7.64 -7.44
N ILE A 466 -31.38 -6.36 -7.23
CA ILE A 466 -30.20 -5.94 -6.48
C ILE A 466 -30.25 -6.45 -5.04
N SER A 467 -31.38 -6.30 -4.36
CA SER A 467 -31.56 -6.82 -3.00
C SER A 467 -31.42 -8.34 -2.93
N ALA A 468 -31.95 -9.07 -3.91
CA ALA A 468 -31.83 -10.52 -4.00
C ALA A 468 -30.38 -10.95 -4.22
N ILE A 469 -29.65 -10.31 -5.14
CA ILE A 469 -28.22 -10.59 -5.39
C ILE A 469 -27.40 -10.36 -4.11
N CYS A 470 -27.61 -9.24 -3.41
CA CYS A 470 -26.93 -8.97 -2.14
C CYS A 470 -27.28 -10.02 -1.08
N PHE A 471 -28.56 -10.37 -0.91
CA PHE A 471 -29.01 -11.34 0.09
C PHE A 471 -28.43 -12.74 -0.17
N PHE A 472 -28.62 -13.28 -1.38
CA PHE A 472 -28.10 -14.61 -1.72
C PHE A 472 -26.57 -14.65 -1.74
N GLY A 473 -25.92 -13.54 -2.12
CA GLY A 473 -24.46 -13.40 -2.01
C GLY A 473 -23.96 -13.52 -0.58
N VAL A 474 -24.59 -12.81 0.37
CA VAL A 474 -24.25 -12.90 1.80
C VAL A 474 -24.53 -14.31 2.33
N VAL A 475 -25.68 -14.90 2.00
CA VAL A 475 -26.02 -16.27 2.41
C VAL A 475 -24.98 -17.25 1.89
N ALA A 476 -24.58 -17.17 0.63
CA ALA A 476 -23.56 -18.05 0.05
C ALA A 476 -22.20 -17.90 0.76
N ILE A 477 -21.78 -16.67 1.04
CA ILE A 477 -20.53 -16.41 1.79
C ILE A 477 -20.59 -17.04 3.19
N VAL A 478 -21.69 -16.87 3.91
CA VAL A 478 -21.88 -17.44 5.25
C VAL A 478 -21.91 -18.96 5.21
N VAL A 479 -22.63 -19.57 4.26
CA VAL A 479 -22.71 -21.03 4.09
C VAL A 479 -21.32 -21.61 3.80
N ILE A 480 -20.54 -21.01 2.90
CA ILE A 480 -19.16 -21.44 2.64
C ILE A 480 -18.30 -21.33 3.91
N GLY A 481 -18.48 -20.26 4.69
CA GLY A 481 -17.79 -20.07 5.96
C GLY A 481 -18.10 -21.17 6.98
N ILE A 482 -19.37 -21.59 7.07
CA ILE A 482 -19.83 -22.68 7.94
C ILE A 482 -19.27 -24.03 7.48
N VAL A 483 -19.38 -24.34 6.18
CA VAL A 483 -18.79 -25.56 5.59
C VAL A 483 -17.28 -25.62 5.82
N GLY A 484 -16.62 -24.45 5.79
CA GLY A 484 -15.21 -24.29 6.08
C GLY A 484 -14.76 -24.94 7.37
N PHE A 485 -15.58 -24.96 8.43
CA PHE A 485 -15.20 -25.60 9.70
C PHE A 485 -15.06 -27.13 9.63
N SER A 486 -15.77 -27.77 8.71
CA SER A 486 -15.85 -29.24 8.61
C SER A 486 -14.84 -29.85 7.63
N VAL A 487 -14.18 -29.04 6.80
CA VAL A 487 -13.25 -29.50 5.77
C VAL A 487 -11.78 -29.35 6.19
N ARG A 488 -10.90 -30.12 5.53
CA ARG A 488 -9.45 -30.04 5.67
C ARG A 488 -8.92 -28.64 5.35
N THR A 489 -7.84 -28.24 6.02
CA THR A 489 -7.23 -26.90 5.89
C THR A 489 -6.84 -26.54 4.46
N GLU A 490 -6.26 -27.48 3.71
CA GLU A 490 -5.87 -27.29 2.30
C GLU A 490 -7.08 -26.89 1.45
N PHE A 491 -8.15 -27.68 1.47
CA PHE A 491 -9.37 -27.37 0.71
C PHE A 491 -10.03 -26.06 1.14
N ARG A 492 -9.97 -25.74 2.44
CA ARG A 492 -10.47 -24.47 2.99
C ARG A 492 -9.70 -23.26 2.44
N VAL A 493 -8.39 -23.37 2.34
CA VAL A 493 -7.48 -22.30 1.92
C VAL A 493 -7.47 -22.19 0.39
N ASP A 494 -7.25 -23.29 -0.32
CA ASP A 494 -7.05 -23.27 -1.77
C ASP A 494 -8.34 -23.17 -2.58
N VAL A 495 -9.49 -23.57 -2.01
CA VAL A 495 -10.76 -23.62 -2.76
C VAL A 495 -11.81 -22.71 -2.14
N LEU A 496 -12.23 -22.98 -0.90
CA LEU A 496 -13.38 -22.28 -0.31
C LEU A 496 -13.14 -20.78 -0.15
N THR A 497 -11.94 -20.39 0.30
CA THR A 497 -11.62 -18.97 0.49
C THR A 497 -11.65 -18.19 -0.83
N PRO A 498 -10.96 -18.59 -1.91
CA PRO A 498 -11.09 -17.95 -3.22
C PRO A 498 -12.54 -17.83 -3.70
N TRP A 499 -13.38 -18.85 -3.49
CA TRP A 499 -14.79 -18.77 -3.88
C TRP A 499 -15.59 -17.72 -3.11
N GLN A 500 -15.35 -17.53 -1.80
CA GLN A 500 -15.98 -16.43 -1.05
C GLN A 500 -15.63 -15.07 -1.66
N VAL A 501 -14.37 -14.89 -2.05
CA VAL A 501 -13.88 -13.65 -2.70
C VAL A 501 -14.56 -13.45 -4.04
N VAL A 502 -14.59 -14.48 -4.89
CA VAL A 502 -15.23 -14.42 -6.22
C VAL A 502 -16.70 -14.05 -6.09
N ILE A 503 -17.42 -14.65 -5.14
CA ILE A 503 -18.83 -14.31 -4.87
C ILE A 503 -18.97 -12.83 -4.49
N ALA A 504 -18.14 -12.32 -3.57
CA ALA A 504 -18.19 -10.91 -3.17
C ALA A 504 -17.91 -9.98 -4.35
N LEU A 505 -16.90 -10.27 -5.18
CA LEU A 505 -16.57 -9.50 -6.38
C LEU A 505 -17.71 -9.54 -7.42
N VAL A 506 -18.30 -10.72 -7.66
CA VAL A 506 -19.42 -10.89 -8.59
C VAL A 506 -20.65 -10.11 -8.12
N VAL A 507 -20.96 -10.15 -6.82
CA VAL A 507 -22.06 -9.35 -6.23
C VAL A 507 -21.79 -7.86 -6.46
N MET A 508 -20.60 -7.37 -6.13
CA MET A 508 -20.25 -5.96 -6.33
C MET A 508 -20.33 -5.54 -7.79
N PHE A 509 -19.81 -6.36 -8.70
CA PHE A 509 -19.85 -6.10 -10.14
C PHE A 509 -21.28 -6.09 -10.67
N ALA A 510 -22.05 -7.16 -10.43
CA ALA A 510 -23.42 -7.30 -10.93
C ALA A 510 -24.33 -6.17 -10.41
N VAL A 511 -24.24 -5.85 -9.13
CA VAL A 511 -24.99 -4.74 -8.54
C VAL A 511 -24.55 -3.40 -9.12
N THR A 512 -23.26 -3.17 -9.30
CA THR A 512 -22.76 -1.92 -9.90
C THR A 512 -23.29 -1.75 -11.32
N VAL A 513 -23.27 -2.81 -12.13
CA VAL A 513 -23.78 -2.80 -13.50
C VAL A 513 -25.26 -2.45 -13.52
N LEU A 514 -26.08 -3.17 -12.75
CA LEU A 514 -27.53 -2.92 -12.65
C LEU A 514 -27.81 -1.49 -12.17
N ASP A 515 -27.08 -1.02 -11.15
CA ASP A 515 -27.26 0.31 -10.59
C ASP A 515 -26.90 1.42 -11.58
N VAL A 516 -25.77 1.28 -12.30
CA VAL A 516 -25.36 2.24 -13.34
C VAL A 516 -26.40 2.35 -14.44
N PHE A 517 -26.95 1.22 -14.91
CA PHE A 517 -28.00 1.23 -15.94
C PHE A 517 -29.31 1.83 -15.42
N MET A 518 -29.71 1.49 -14.19
CA MET A 518 -30.94 1.99 -13.57
C MET A 518 -30.90 3.51 -13.31
N TYR A 519 -29.73 4.05 -12.96
CA TYR A 519 -29.53 5.47 -12.64
C TYR A 519 -28.97 6.32 -13.79
N ARG A 520 -28.75 5.76 -15.00
CA ARG A 520 -28.15 6.47 -16.14
C ARG A 520 -28.86 7.79 -16.52
N ARG A 521 -30.18 7.87 -16.31
CA ARG A 521 -31.01 9.07 -16.56
C ARG A 521 -31.79 9.51 -15.32
N ALA A 522 -31.25 9.25 -14.13
CA ALA A 522 -31.92 9.59 -12.89
C ALA A 522 -32.16 11.11 -12.79
N GLN A 523 -33.30 11.49 -12.24
CA GLN A 523 -33.57 12.88 -11.88
C GLN A 523 -32.81 13.20 -10.59
N THR A 524 -32.04 14.28 -10.61
CA THR A 524 -31.33 14.77 -9.43
C THR A 524 -32.32 15.58 -8.60
N SER A 525 -32.83 15.00 -7.51
CA SER A 525 -33.83 15.61 -6.64
C SER A 525 -33.20 16.45 -5.51
N GLY A 526 -31.91 16.25 -5.21
CA GLY A 526 -31.19 16.96 -4.15
C GLY A 526 -29.84 17.51 -4.64
N THR A 527 -29.51 18.74 -4.24
CA THR A 527 -28.18 19.31 -4.46
C THR A 527 -27.25 18.87 -3.34
N ILE A 528 -26.01 18.53 -3.69
CA ILE A 528 -24.97 18.25 -2.67
C ILE A 528 -24.45 19.59 -2.18
N LYS A 529 -24.59 19.87 -0.88
CA LYS A 529 -24.10 21.09 -0.23
C LYS A 529 -22.64 20.92 0.16
N TRP A 530 -21.74 21.05 -0.81
CA TRP A 530 -20.29 21.00 -0.57
C TRP A 530 -19.87 22.11 0.39
N GLY A 531 -19.04 21.77 1.38
CA GLY A 531 -18.61 22.71 2.43
C GLY A 531 -19.37 22.55 3.76
N GLU A 532 -20.49 21.82 3.77
CA GLU A 532 -21.33 21.59 4.95
C GLU A 532 -21.05 20.24 5.65
N MET A 533 -19.87 19.67 5.40
CA MET A 533 -19.44 18.46 6.08
C MET A 533 -19.10 18.73 7.55
N THR A 534 -19.34 17.76 8.45
CA THR A 534 -19.01 17.88 9.88
C THR A 534 -17.50 17.84 10.12
N ASP A 535 -17.01 18.62 11.09
CA ASP A 535 -15.60 18.61 11.51
C ASP A 535 -15.14 17.21 11.97
N ARG A 536 -16.05 16.45 12.62
CA ARG A 536 -15.81 15.07 13.06
C ARG A 536 -15.39 14.16 11.91
N SER A 537 -16.02 14.30 10.75
CA SER A 537 -15.66 13.50 9.57
C SER A 537 -14.25 13.82 9.05
N GLN A 538 -13.77 15.05 9.23
CA GLN A 538 -12.43 15.48 8.81
C GLN A 538 -11.36 14.86 9.71
N TYR A 539 -11.58 14.83 11.02
CA TYR A 539 -10.71 14.10 11.94
C TYR A 539 -10.64 12.61 11.62
N VAL A 540 -11.74 12.02 11.14
CA VAL A 540 -11.75 10.63 10.68
C VAL A 540 -10.87 10.43 9.45
N LEU A 541 -10.89 11.33 8.46
CA LEU A 541 -9.97 11.23 7.31
C LEU A 541 -8.49 11.30 7.72
N ILE A 542 -8.16 12.14 8.68
CA ILE A 542 -6.80 12.22 9.25
C ILE A 542 -6.45 10.90 9.97
N LEU A 543 -7.38 10.36 10.75
CA LEU A 543 -7.21 9.06 11.41
C LEU A 543 -6.98 7.93 10.41
N LEU A 544 -7.69 7.92 9.26
CA LEU A 544 -7.49 6.93 8.22
C LEU A 544 -6.05 6.96 7.68
N ALA A 545 -5.53 8.16 7.37
CA ALA A 545 -4.15 8.32 6.93
C ALA A 545 -3.14 7.81 7.98
N ILE A 546 -3.31 8.18 9.25
CA ILE A 546 -2.46 7.72 10.36
C ILE A 546 -2.50 6.18 10.48
N THR A 547 -3.67 5.60 10.32
CA THR A 547 -3.89 4.15 10.44
C THR A 547 -3.24 3.40 9.28
N PHE A 548 -3.36 3.90 8.03
CA PHE A 548 -2.65 3.32 6.89
C PHE A 548 -1.13 3.44 7.02
N THR A 549 -0.61 4.61 7.42
CA THR A 549 0.84 4.79 7.68
C THR A 549 1.36 3.78 8.70
N SER A 550 0.62 3.59 9.79
CA SER A 550 0.98 2.64 10.83
C SER A 550 0.93 1.20 10.32
N LEU A 551 -0.10 0.82 9.54
CA LEU A 551 -0.21 -0.51 8.94
C LEU A 551 0.96 -0.81 8.00
N MET A 552 1.39 0.16 7.20
CA MET A 552 2.53 0.00 6.30
C MET A 552 3.84 -0.24 7.05
N GLY A 553 4.06 0.48 8.15
CA GLY A 553 5.23 0.26 9.01
C GLY A 553 5.21 -1.12 9.66
N LEU A 554 4.11 -1.47 10.33
CA LEU A 554 3.96 -2.73 11.04
C LEU A 554 4.05 -3.95 10.12
N MET A 555 3.42 -3.88 8.94
CA MET A 555 3.50 -4.97 7.95
C MET A 555 4.85 -5.02 7.23
N GLY A 556 5.54 -3.89 7.10
CA GLY A 556 6.95 -3.86 6.68
C GLY A 556 7.83 -4.65 7.65
N TYR A 557 7.69 -4.39 8.95
CA TYR A 557 8.35 -5.14 10.01
C TYR A 557 7.97 -6.64 9.97
N ALA A 558 6.68 -6.99 9.84
CA ALA A 558 6.25 -8.38 9.74
C ALA A 558 6.98 -9.12 8.60
N ARG A 559 6.98 -8.55 7.39
CA ARG A 559 7.62 -9.18 6.21
C ARG A 559 9.13 -9.32 6.36
N SER A 560 9.79 -8.34 6.95
CA SER A 560 11.24 -8.45 7.20
C SER A 560 11.54 -9.45 8.31
N GLY A 561 10.75 -9.44 9.39
CA GLY A 561 10.91 -10.31 10.54
C GLY A 561 10.60 -11.78 10.26
N LEU A 562 9.85 -12.11 9.19
CA LEU A 562 9.64 -13.50 8.76
C LEU A 562 10.94 -14.22 8.36
N ARG A 563 11.99 -13.46 8.02
CA ARG A 563 13.33 -14.01 7.76
C ARG A 563 14.13 -14.26 9.03
N GLU A 564 13.62 -13.87 10.20
CA GLU A 564 14.25 -14.09 11.50
C GLU A 564 15.71 -13.59 11.54
N GLN A 565 16.67 -14.52 11.63
CA GLN A 565 18.11 -14.27 11.69
C GLN A 565 18.79 -14.37 10.32
N TRP A 566 18.05 -14.18 9.22
CA TRP A 566 18.57 -14.31 7.85
C TRP A 566 18.40 -13.01 7.06
N HIS A 567 19.44 -12.62 6.33
CA HIS A 567 19.33 -11.59 5.30
C HIS A 567 18.70 -12.17 4.02
N VAL A 568 19.14 -13.37 3.63
CA VAL A 568 18.50 -14.18 2.58
C VAL A 568 18.11 -15.50 3.21
N PHE A 569 16.83 -15.79 3.28
CA PHE A 569 16.30 -16.90 4.08
C PHE A 569 16.91 -18.26 3.66
N GLY A 570 17.54 -18.95 4.61
CA GLY A 570 18.18 -20.25 4.39
C GLY A 570 19.45 -20.21 3.53
N VAL A 571 19.94 -19.03 3.14
CA VAL A 571 21.12 -18.88 2.25
C VAL A 571 22.20 -18.00 2.89
N MET A 572 21.80 -16.88 3.50
CA MET A 572 22.73 -15.91 4.07
C MET A 572 22.28 -15.55 5.48
N PRO A 573 22.87 -16.16 6.53
CA PRO A 573 22.56 -15.83 7.91
C PRO A 573 23.08 -14.43 8.24
N ASP A 574 22.34 -13.71 9.07
CA ASP A 574 22.79 -12.49 9.72
C ASP A 574 23.72 -12.89 10.87
N THR A 575 25.01 -12.56 10.75
CA THR A 575 26.02 -12.80 11.79
C THR A 575 26.40 -11.52 12.53
N SER A 576 25.66 -10.43 12.30
CA SER A 576 25.85 -9.18 13.03
C SER A 576 25.34 -9.30 14.48
N PRO A 577 25.78 -8.42 15.39
CA PRO A 577 25.22 -8.34 16.75
C PRO A 577 23.71 -8.05 16.78
N ASP A 578 23.17 -7.58 15.66
CA ASP A 578 21.78 -7.21 15.44
C ASP A 578 20.90 -8.37 14.90
N ALA A 579 21.43 -9.60 14.83
CA ALA A 579 20.78 -10.79 14.28
C ALA A 579 19.65 -11.37 15.16
N PHE A 580 18.63 -10.56 15.46
CA PHE A 580 17.43 -11.01 16.15
C PHE A 580 16.18 -10.29 15.63
N THR A 581 15.01 -10.86 15.90
CA THR A 581 13.73 -10.21 15.61
C THR A 581 13.33 -9.31 16.79
N PRO A 582 13.23 -7.97 16.61
CA PRO A 582 12.83 -7.06 17.68
C PRO A 582 11.48 -7.47 18.29
N PRO A 583 11.26 -7.31 19.60
CA PRO A 583 9.96 -7.50 20.22
C PRO A 583 8.87 -6.60 19.61
N LEU A 584 7.61 -7.02 19.72
CA LEU A 584 6.47 -6.28 19.19
C LEU A 584 6.35 -4.86 19.76
N SER A 585 6.65 -4.67 21.04
CA SER A 585 6.62 -3.35 21.69
C SER A 585 7.63 -2.38 21.07
N GLU A 586 8.86 -2.83 20.85
CA GLU A 586 9.90 -2.04 20.18
C GLU A 586 9.51 -1.70 18.75
N ALA A 587 8.94 -2.67 18.02
CA ALA A 587 8.48 -2.44 16.66
C ALA A 587 7.37 -1.39 16.58
N VAL A 588 6.36 -1.47 17.47
CA VAL A 588 5.27 -0.48 17.54
C VAL A 588 5.81 0.91 17.88
N ASN A 589 6.72 1.02 18.85
CA ASN A 589 7.34 2.30 19.23
C ASN A 589 8.16 2.90 18.08
N MET A 590 8.99 2.09 17.41
CA MET A 590 9.79 2.53 16.27
C MET A 590 8.90 3.04 15.12
N VAL A 591 7.84 2.29 14.79
CA VAL A 591 6.88 2.69 13.76
C VAL A 591 6.16 3.99 14.15
N ALA A 592 5.80 4.17 15.42
CA ALA A 592 5.19 5.41 15.89
C ALA A 592 6.14 6.62 15.75
N ILE A 593 7.42 6.48 16.10
CA ILE A 593 8.43 7.53 15.92
C ILE A 593 8.57 7.88 14.44
N ILE A 594 8.73 6.88 13.57
CA ILE A 594 8.84 7.08 12.12
C ILE A 594 7.59 7.76 11.55
N MET A 595 6.41 7.40 12.05
CA MET A 595 5.16 8.02 11.63
C MET A 595 5.11 9.51 12.00
N VAL A 596 5.53 9.89 13.21
CA VAL A 596 5.62 11.31 13.60
C VAL A 596 6.56 12.07 12.69
N VAL A 597 7.74 11.50 12.40
CA VAL A 597 8.72 12.10 11.47
C VAL A 597 8.13 12.22 10.07
N PHE A 598 7.46 11.19 9.57
CA PHE A 598 6.80 11.20 8.26
C PHE A 598 5.76 12.31 8.16
N PHE A 599 4.83 12.41 9.11
CA PHE A 599 3.80 13.46 9.07
C PHE A 599 4.38 14.86 9.30
N ALA A 600 5.45 15.00 10.08
CA ALA A 600 6.16 16.27 10.21
C ALA A 600 6.79 16.70 8.88
N LEU A 601 7.44 15.78 8.15
CA LEU A 601 8.00 16.03 6.83
C LEU A 601 6.91 16.35 5.79
N VAL A 602 5.82 15.59 5.79
CA VAL A 602 4.66 15.85 4.91
C VAL A 602 4.06 17.24 5.21
N GLY A 603 3.85 17.56 6.48
CA GLY A 603 3.39 18.88 6.91
C GLY A 603 4.33 20.01 6.48
N PHE A 604 5.64 19.80 6.59
CA PHE A 604 6.66 20.74 6.13
C PHE A 604 6.63 20.95 4.61
N ILE A 605 6.52 19.87 3.83
CA ILE A 605 6.40 19.93 2.36
C ILE A 605 5.14 20.71 1.96
N PHE A 606 4.01 20.43 2.61
CA PHE A 606 2.75 21.12 2.34
C PHE A 606 2.81 22.60 2.74
N TRP A 607 3.48 22.92 3.84
CA TRP A 607 3.71 24.31 4.26
C TRP A 607 4.61 25.08 3.29
N LEU A 608 5.68 24.46 2.76
CA LEU A 608 6.52 25.07 1.72
C LEU A 608 5.75 25.37 0.44
N GLY A 609 4.89 24.42 0.00
CA GLY A 609 4.02 24.62 -1.16
C GLY A 609 3.10 25.83 -1.00
N LEU A 610 2.47 25.96 0.16
CA LEU A 610 1.61 27.09 0.54
C LEU A 610 2.34 28.43 0.50
N TRP A 611 3.59 28.46 0.95
CA TRP A 611 4.36 29.70 1.00
C TRP A 611 4.74 30.19 -0.41
N GLY A 612 5.01 29.24 -1.33
CA GLY A 612 5.25 29.52 -2.74
C GLY A 612 4.03 30.16 -3.44
N GLU A 613 2.83 29.66 -3.16
CA GLU A 613 1.57 30.19 -3.73
C GLU A 613 1.27 31.62 -3.26
N LYS A 614 1.39 31.89 -1.95
CA LYS A 614 1.21 33.25 -1.41
C LYS A 614 2.16 34.25 -2.04
N LYS A 615 3.42 33.87 -2.27
CA LYS A 615 4.41 34.73 -2.91
C LYS A 615 4.08 34.99 -4.38
N LYS A 616 3.58 33.98 -5.09
CA LYS A 616 3.16 34.11 -6.50
C LYS A 616 1.93 35.00 -6.64
N GLN A 617 0.93 34.85 -5.75
CA GLN A 617 -0.24 35.73 -5.68
C GLN A 617 0.13 37.17 -5.32
N ALA A 618 1.01 37.37 -4.32
CA ALA A 618 1.50 38.70 -3.97
C ALA A 618 2.28 39.35 -5.14
N SER A 619 3.11 38.58 -5.85
CA SER A 619 3.84 39.09 -7.02
C SER A 619 2.91 39.41 -8.21
N ALA A 620 1.86 38.63 -8.41
CA ALA A 620 0.86 38.87 -9.44
C ALA A 620 0.01 40.12 -9.10
N ALA A 621 -0.42 40.27 -7.85
CA ALA A 621 -1.15 41.46 -7.41
C ALA A 621 -0.31 42.75 -7.53
N VAL A 622 1.00 42.68 -7.28
CA VAL A 622 1.91 43.82 -7.51
C VAL A 622 2.09 44.11 -9.01
N ALA A 623 2.13 43.08 -9.85
CA ALA A 623 2.22 43.26 -11.30
C ALA A 623 0.92 43.84 -11.89
N ASP A 624 -0.24 43.34 -11.48
CA ASP A 624 -1.54 43.88 -11.90
C ASP A 624 -1.71 45.33 -11.41
N ALA A 625 -1.31 45.64 -10.16
CA ALA A 625 -1.33 47.01 -9.65
C ALA A 625 -0.43 47.96 -10.43
N ALA A 626 0.72 47.49 -10.93
CA ALA A 626 1.61 48.27 -11.78
C ALA A 626 1.02 48.49 -13.18
N VAL A 627 0.36 47.49 -13.77
CA VAL A 627 -0.31 47.61 -15.06
C VAL A 627 -1.54 48.52 -14.99
N THR A 628 -2.30 48.51 -13.89
CA THR A 628 -3.41 49.46 -13.68
C THR A 628 -2.94 50.88 -13.44
N ALA A 629 -1.75 51.08 -12.85
CA ALA A 629 -1.20 52.41 -12.63
C ALA A 629 -0.61 53.04 -13.91
N GLU A 630 -0.12 52.23 -14.87
CA GLU A 630 0.36 52.70 -16.17
C GLU A 630 -0.75 52.90 -17.23
N GLY A 631 -2.01 52.52 -16.92
CA GLY A 631 -3.16 52.69 -17.81
C GLY A 631 -4.04 53.91 -17.53
N ASP A 632 -3.77 54.63 -16.44
CA ASP A 632 -4.51 55.82 -15.97
C ASP A 632 -3.71 57.15 -16.17
N ASP A 633 -2.53 57.10 -16.80
CA ASP A 633 -1.77 58.24 -17.36
C ASP A 633 -1.93 58.30 -18.89
#